data_AF-A0A7C1WBV5-F1
#
_entry.id   AF-A0A7C1WBV5-F1
#
_cell.length_a   1.000
_cell.length_b   1.000
_cell.length_c   1.000
_cell.angle_alpha   90.00
_cell.angle_beta   90.00
_cell.angle_gamma   90.00
#
_symmetry.space_group_name_H-M   'P 1'
#
loop_
_entity.id
_entity.type
_entity.pdbx_description
1 polymer ?
#
loop_
_entity_poly.entity_id
_entity_poly.type
_entity_poly.pdbx_seq_one_letter_code
_entity_poly.pdbx_strand_id
1 'polypeptide(L)'
;MRQRPVVAAAAFMLGFLKAGAAFAAEYKSQPWQKWFQPAGSPVMEGIVSLNEFLFYIEIGIVLFVTVILLIIIRRFNAKANPVPSKTSHNTLLEIAWTAIPIIILVIVAIPSLKLLYYSDRTQNAEMTLKVTGHQWYWSYEYPDNGG
;
A
#
# COMPACT_ATOMS: atom_id res chain seq x y z
N MET A 1 -12.79 -48.15 29.91
CA MET A 1 -11.83 -47.70 28.87
C MET A 1 -12.52 -47.09 27.62
N ARG A 2 -13.62 -46.32 27.76
CA ARG A 2 -14.52 -45.97 26.62
C ARG A 2 -14.68 -44.46 26.31
N GLN A 3 -13.90 -43.58 26.94
CA GLN A 3 -14.05 -42.12 26.82
C GLN A 3 -13.05 -41.45 25.85
N ARG A 4 -12.02 -42.18 25.40
CA ARG A 4 -10.91 -41.64 24.58
C ARG A 4 -11.31 -41.00 23.23
N PRO A 5 -12.26 -41.53 22.44
CA PRO A 5 -12.56 -40.94 21.13
C PRO A 5 -13.35 -39.62 21.22
N VAL A 6 -14.19 -39.47 22.25
CA VAL A 6 -15.00 -38.25 22.45
C VAL A 6 -14.13 -37.07 22.87
N VAL A 7 -13.13 -37.31 23.73
CA VAL A 7 -12.17 -36.28 24.15
C VAL A 7 -11.26 -35.85 22.99
N ALA A 8 -10.85 -36.78 22.12
CA ALA A 8 -10.06 -36.47 20.93
C ALA A 8 -10.85 -35.65 19.89
N ALA A 9 -12.12 -36.01 19.64
CA ALA A 9 -13.00 -35.26 18.74
C ALA A 9 -13.32 -33.86 19.28
N ALA A 10 -13.56 -33.72 20.59
CA ALA A 10 -13.76 -32.43 21.23
C ALA A 10 -12.50 -31.55 21.21
N ALA A 11 -11.31 -32.13 21.42
CA ALA A 11 -10.05 -31.41 21.33
C ALA A 11 -9.74 -30.96 19.88
N PHE A 12 -10.05 -31.79 18.89
CA PHE A 12 -9.94 -31.45 17.47
C PHE A 12 -10.89 -30.30 17.08
N MET A 13 -12.16 -30.39 17.50
CA MET A 13 -13.16 -29.31 17.31
C MET A 13 -12.75 -28.01 18.00
N LEU A 14 -12.24 -28.07 19.23
CA LEU A 14 -11.71 -26.88 19.91
C LEU A 14 -10.49 -26.29 19.21
N GLY A 15 -9.60 -27.14 18.68
CA GLY A 15 -8.45 -26.71 17.89
C GLY A 15 -8.87 -25.99 16.60
N PHE A 16 -9.85 -26.53 15.88
CA PHE A 16 -10.42 -25.93 14.68
C PHE A 16 -11.10 -24.58 14.94
N LEU A 17 -11.89 -24.48 16.01
CA LEU A 17 -12.56 -23.23 16.40
C LEU A 17 -11.57 -22.14 16.82
N LYS A 18 -10.51 -22.50 17.55
CA LYS A 18 -9.45 -21.56 17.93
C LYS A 18 -8.62 -21.11 16.73
N ALA A 19 -8.34 -22.00 15.79
CA ALA A 19 -7.65 -21.65 14.55
C ALA A 19 -8.49 -20.66 13.71
N GLY A 20 -9.78 -20.94 13.50
CA GLY A 20 -10.68 -20.05 12.75
C GLY A 20 -10.81 -18.65 13.37
N ALA A 21 -10.91 -18.55 14.70
CA ALA A 21 -10.94 -17.27 15.40
C ALA A 21 -9.61 -16.50 15.32
N ALA A 22 -8.47 -17.19 15.23
CA ALA A 22 -7.15 -16.58 15.07
C ALA A 22 -6.98 -15.95 13.67
N PHE A 23 -7.40 -16.63 12.61
CA PHE A 23 -7.33 -16.10 11.24
C PHE A 23 -8.21 -14.86 11.05
N ALA A 24 -9.41 -14.84 11.62
CA ALA A 24 -10.29 -13.66 11.56
C ALA A 24 -9.73 -12.45 12.33
N ALA A 25 -8.88 -12.68 13.33
CA ALA A 25 -8.22 -11.61 14.08
C ALA A 25 -7.03 -10.99 13.33
N GLU A 26 -6.54 -11.64 12.26
CA GLU A 26 -5.37 -11.23 11.49
C GLU A 26 -5.73 -10.18 10.42
N TYR A 27 -6.83 -10.36 9.69
CA TYR A 27 -7.29 -9.47 8.60
C TYR A 27 -8.17 -8.30 9.06
N LYS A 28 -7.88 -7.71 10.22
CA LYS A 28 -8.58 -6.53 10.74
C LYS A 28 -7.59 -5.42 11.07
N SER A 29 -8.11 -4.21 11.18
CA SER A 29 -7.33 -3.09 11.72
C SER A 29 -6.91 -3.37 13.15
N GLN A 30 -5.64 -3.11 13.45
CA GLN A 30 -5.11 -3.22 14.80
C GLN A 30 -4.95 -1.83 15.44
N PRO A 31 -5.14 -1.69 16.76
CA PRO A 31 -4.86 -0.44 17.44
C PRO A 31 -3.43 0.03 17.17
N TRP A 32 -3.26 1.30 16.80
CA TRP A 32 -1.97 1.93 16.48
C TRP A 32 -1.24 1.37 15.25
N GLN A 33 -1.93 0.65 14.37
CA GLN A 33 -1.37 0.21 13.09
C GLN A 33 -1.02 1.43 12.21
N LYS A 34 0.20 1.45 11.68
CA LYS A 34 0.73 2.54 10.85
C LYS A 34 0.85 2.20 9.37
N TRP A 35 0.60 0.94 9.01
CA TRP A 35 0.75 0.40 7.66
C TRP A 35 -0.55 -0.25 7.18
N PHE A 36 -0.55 -0.84 5.98
CA PHE A 36 -1.68 -1.61 5.47
C PHE A 36 -2.03 -2.81 6.35
N GLN A 37 -3.28 -3.25 6.25
CA GLN A 37 -3.70 -4.57 6.75
C GLN A 37 -2.95 -5.68 6.01
N PRO A 38 -2.82 -6.88 6.62
CA PRO A 38 -2.26 -8.03 5.93
C PRO A 38 -2.95 -8.27 4.58
N ALA A 39 -2.18 -8.56 3.55
CA ALA A 39 -2.71 -8.77 2.22
C ALA A 39 -3.58 -10.05 2.18
N GLY A 40 -4.84 -9.90 1.75
CA GLY A 40 -5.78 -11.01 1.56
C GLY A 40 -5.91 -11.47 0.10
N SER A 41 -5.14 -10.88 -0.82
CA SER A 41 -5.17 -11.22 -2.24
C SER A 41 -3.83 -10.88 -2.93
N PRO A 42 -3.49 -11.54 -4.06
CA PRO A 42 -2.30 -11.20 -4.85
C PRO A 42 -2.29 -9.75 -5.34
N VAL A 43 -3.47 -9.18 -5.61
CA VAL A 43 -3.59 -7.77 -5.98
C VAL A 43 -3.16 -6.88 -4.82
N MET A 44 -3.57 -7.18 -3.59
CA MET A 44 -3.18 -6.40 -2.41
C MET A 44 -1.67 -6.52 -2.13
N GLU A 45 -1.07 -7.70 -2.33
CA GLU A 45 0.40 -7.85 -2.26
C GLU A 45 1.12 -6.93 -3.25
N GLY A 46 0.61 -6.86 -4.49
CA GLY A 46 1.10 -5.94 -5.51
C GLY A 46 0.95 -4.47 -5.12
N ILE A 47 -0.18 -4.10 -4.49
CA ILE A 47 -0.42 -2.74 -3.98
C ILE A 47 0.58 -2.39 -2.88
N VAL A 48 0.82 -3.29 -1.91
CA VAL A 48 1.79 -3.06 -0.84
C VAL A 48 3.19 -2.87 -1.42
N SER A 49 3.61 -3.74 -2.35
CA SER A 49 4.92 -3.63 -2.99
C SER A 49 5.09 -2.33 -3.79
N LEU A 50 4.07 -1.93 -4.56
CA LEU A 50 4.09 -0.66 -5.28
C LEU A 50 4.15 0.52 -4.31
N ASN A 51 3.39 0.47 -3.21
CA ASN A 51 3.43 1.53 -2.20
C ASN A 51 4.79 1.64 -1.53
N GLU A 52 5.42 0.53 -1.15
CA GLU A 52 6.78 0.53 -0.57
C GLU A 52 7.81 1.13 -1.55
N PHE A 53 7.72 0.75 -2.83
CA PHE A 53 8.56 1.31 -3.88
C PHE A 53 8.39 2.83 -4.01
N LEU A 54 7.15 3.33 -4.04
CA LEU A 54 6.85 4.76 -4.07
C LEU A 54 7.36 5.48 -2.81
N PHE A 55 7.12 4.89 -1.64
CA PHE A 55 7.50 5.45 -0.35
C PHE A 55 9.01 5.68 -0.24
N TYR A 56 9.84 4.77 -0.74
CA TYR A 56 11.29 4.97 -0.77
C TYR A 56 11.72 6.12 -1.69
N ILE A 57 11.06 6.28 -2.85
CA ILE A 57 11.31 7.40 -3.75
C ILE A 57 10.93 8.72 -3.08
N GLU A 58 9.73 8.79 -2.48
CA GLU A 58 9.21 9.98 -1.81
C GLU A 58 10.08 10.39 -0.61
N ILE A 59 10.47 9.44 0.25
CA ILE A 59 11.42 9.70 1.34
C ILE A 59 12.74 10.25 0.80
N GLY A 60 13.27 9.67 -0.28
CA GLY A 60 14.50 10.17 -0.93
C GLY A 60 14.38 11.62 -1.37
N ILE A 61 13.26 11.99 -2.00
CA ILE A 61 12.97 13.36 -2.42
C ILE A 61 12.83 14.30 -1.22
N VAL A 62 12.05 13.90 -0.20
CA VAL A 62 11.83 14.71 1.01
C VAL A 62 13.14 14.96 1.73
N LEU A 63 13.99 13.93 1.90
CA LEU A 63 15.30 14.08 2.52
C LEU A 63 16.22 14.99 1.70
N PHE A 64 16.25 14.83 0.38
CA PHE A 64 17.04 15.68 -0.52
C PHE A 64 16.65 17.16 -0.39
N VAL A 65 15.35 17.46 -0.48
CA VAL A 65 14.82 18.83 -0.34
C VAL A 65 15.11 19.37 1.07
N THR A 66 14.90 18.56 2.10
CA THR A 66 15.15 18.95 3.50
C THR A 66 16.61 19.30 3.73
N VAL A 67 17.55 18.48 3.24
CA VAL A 67 18.99 18.74 3.37
C VAL A 67 19.38 20.02 2.64
N ILE A 68 18.91 20.23 1.40
CA ILE A 68 19.18 21.47 0.66
C ILE A 68 18.62 22.68 1.42
N LEU A 69 17.40 22.59 1.95
CA LEU A 69 16.80 23.68 2.70
C LEU A 69 17.59 24.02 3.97
N LEU A 70 18.04 23.00 4.72
CA LEU A 70 18.88 23.19 5.90
C LEU A 70 20.22 23.84 5.54
N ILE A 71 20.84 23.43 4.42
CA ILE A 71 22.05 24.07 3.89
C ILE A 71 21.76 25.52 3.56
N ILE A 72 20.65 25.83 2.88
CA ILE A 72 20.29 27.18 2.49
C ILE A 72 20.12 28.08 3.73
N ILE A 73 19.35 27.63 4.72
CA ILE A 73 19.11 28.37 5.96
C ILE A 73 20.43 28.64 6.69
N ARG A 74 21.32 27.65 6.80
CA ARG A 74 22.59 27.79 7.51
C ARG A 74 23.60 28.65 6.75
N ARG A 75 23.69 28.50 5.43
CA ARG A 75 24.73 29.13 4.60
C ARG A 75 24.35 30.55 4.18
N PHE A 76 23.08 30.80 3.90
CA PHE A 76 22.60 32.06 3.32
C PHE A 76 21.75 32.90 4.29
N ASN A 77 21.80 32.65 5.61
CA ASN A 77 21.24 33.59 6.57
C ASN A 77 21.98 34.94 6.54
N ALA A 78 21.31 36.01 7.00
CA ALA A 78 21.82 37.38 6.95
C ALA A 78 23.18 37.58 7.66
N LYS A 79 23.49 36.77 8.68
CA LYS A 79 24.77 36.83 9.39
C LYS A 79 25.90 36.19 8.58
N ALA A 80 25.64 35.05 7.94
CA ALA A 80 26.63 34.27 7.19
C ALA A 80 26.81 34.76 5.74
N ASN A 81 25.79 35.37 5.15
CA ASN A 81 25.80 35.91 3.79
C ASN A 81 25.15 37.31 3.74
N PRO A 82 25.85 38.36 4.21
CA PRO A 82 25.29 39.72 4.31
C PRO A 82 25.04 40.39 2.95
N VAL A 83 25.75 40.00 1.90
CA VAL A 83 25.52 40.49 0.52
C VAL A 83 24.89 39.37 -0.31
N PRO A 84 23.61 39.45 -0.67
CA PRO A 84 22.95 38.42 -1.46
C PRO A 84 23.41 38.45 -2.93
N SER A 85 23.39 37.27 -3.57
CA SER A 85 23.57 37.19 -5.02
C SER A 85 22.40 37.83 -5.76
N LYS A 86 22.66 38.34 -6.96
CA LYS A 86 21.65 38.88 -7.90
C LYS A 86 21.37 37.95 -9.08
N THR A 87 21.93 36.74 -9.09
CA THR A 87 21.70 35.75 -10.14
C THR A 87 20.23 35.32 -10.15
N SER A 88 19.56 35.48 -11.29
CA SER A 88 18.14 35.14 -11.44
C SER A 88 17.87 33.89 -12.28
N HIS A 89 18.85 33.40 -13.05
CA HIS A 89 18.67 32.27 -13.96
C HIS A 89 19.87 31.32 -13.93
N ASN A 90 19.58 30.03 -14.16
CA ASN A 90 20.59 29.02 -14.41
C ASN A 90 19.98 27.92 -15.29
N THR A 91 20.15 28.06 -16.61
CA THR A 91 19.52 27.18 -17.60
C THR A 91 19.87 25.70 -17.42
N LEU A 92 21.12 25.39 -17.07
CA LEU A 92 21.52 23.99 -16.86
C LEU A 92 20.82 23.37 -15.65
N LEU A 93 20.68 24.14 -14.57
CA LEU A 93 19.97 23.70 -13.37
C LEU A 93 18.46 23.57 -13.63
N GLU A 94 17.89 24.50 -14.38
CA GLU A 94 16.49 24.48 -14.81
C GLU A 94 16.14 23.23 -15.64
N ILE A 95 17.02 22.87 -16.57
CA ILE A 95 16.89 21.64 -17.36
C ILE A 95 16.98 20.41 -16.44
N ALA A 96 17.97 20.38 -15.54
CA ALA A 96 18.17 19.23 -14.65
C ALA A 96 16.97 18.98 -13.74
N TRP A 97 16.47 20.00 -13.03
CA TRP A 97 15.32 19.84 -12.12
C TRP A 97 14.00 19.57 -12.84
N THR A 98 13.92 19.78 -14.16
CA THR A 98 12.71 19.49 -14.94
C THR A 98 12.77 18.08 -15.52
N ALA A 99 13.93 17.68 -16.05
CA ALA A 99 14.14 16.37 -16.64
C ALA A 99 14.15 15.25 -15.57
N ILE A 100 14.79 15.48 -14.42
CA ILE A 100 14.89 14.47 -13.36
C ILE A 100 13.50 14.02 -12.85
N PRO A 101 12.57 14.92 -12.47
CA PRO A 101 11.22 14.51 -12.07
C PRO A 101 10.46 13.76 -13.16
N ILE A 102 10.60 14.16 -14.43
CA ILE A 102 9.96 13.45 -15.54
C ILE A 102 10.46 12.00 -15.63
N ILE A 103 11.77 11.78 -15.51
CA ILE A 103 12.36 10.44 -15.53
C ILE A 103 11.85 9.60 -14.35
N ILE A 104 11.78 10.18 -13.15
CA ILE A 104 11.23 9.50 -11.96
C ILE A 104 9.78 9.05 -12.21
N LEU A 105 8.94 9.93 -12.78
CA LEU A 105 7.54 9.59 -13.10
C LEU A 105 7.44 8.45 -14.12
N VAL A 106 8.28 8.43 -15.14
CA VAL A 106 8.30 7.33 -16.13
C VAL A 106 8.68 6.00 -15.47
N ILE A 107 9.69 6.00 -14.59
CA ILE A 107 10.10 4.82 -13.83
C ILE A 107 8.95 4.29 -12.96
N VAL A 108 8.21 5.18 -12.32
CA VAL A 108 7.03 4.84 -11.50
C VAL A 108 5.87 4.30 -12.33
N ALA A 109 5.66 4.84 -13.53
CA ALA A 109 4.53 4.48 -14.37
C ALA A 109 4.55 3.00 -14.80
N ILE A 110 5.73 2.43 -15.07
CA ILE A 110 5.88 1.05 -15.57
C ILE A 110 5.30 -0.01 -14.60
N PRO A 111 5.76 -0.12 -13.33
CA PRO A 111 5.18 -1.08 -12.38
C PRO A 111 3.72 -0.77 -12.04
N SER A 112 3.36 0.52 -11.97
CA SER A 112 1.98 0.95 -11.69
C SER A 112 1.00 0.45 -12.75
N LEU A 113 1.30 0.66 -14.04
CA LEU A 113 0.44 0.20 -15.14
C LEU A 113 0.37 -1.33 -15.21
N LYS A 114 1.48 -2.04 -14.95
CA LYS A 114 1.46 -3.51 -14.87
C LYS A 114 0.50 -4.01 -13.80
N LEU A 115 0.53 -3.41 -12.61
CA LEU A 115 -0.38 -3.78 -11.53
C LEU A 115 -1.83 -3.45 -11.88
N LEU A 116 -2.08 -2.28 -12.49
CA LEU A 116 -3.42 -1.87 -12.93
C LEU A 116 -4.04 -2.90 -13.89
N TYR A 117 -3.29 -3.31 -14.92
CA TYR A 117 -3.79 -4.31 -15.87
C TYR A 117 -3.93 -5.71 -15.25
N TYR A 118 -3.15 -6.02 -14.21
CA TYR A 118 -3.30 -7.25 -13.47
C TYR A 118 -4.58 -7.25 -12.64
N SER A 119 -4.90 -6.14 -11.96
CA SER A 119 -6.10 -6.03 -11.12
C SER A 119 -7.42 -5.91 -11.89
N ASP A 120 -7.36 -5.42 -13.12
CA ASP A 120 -8.55 -5.27 -13.98
C ASP A 120 -9.02 -6.60 -14.62
N ARG A 121 -8.13 -7.60 -14.69
CA ARG A 121 -8.45 -8.87 -15.33
C ARG A 121 -9.06 -9.84 -14.34
N THR A 122 -10.35 -10.11 -14.51
CA THR A 122 -11.02 -11.27 -13.89
C THR A 122 -11.24 -12.32 -14.98
N GLN A 123 -10.52 -13.44 -14.93
CA GLN A 123 -10.68 -14.55 -15.87
C GLN A 123 -11.08 -15.82 -15.12
N ASN A 124 -12.06 -16.56 -15.66
CA ASN A 124 -12.49 -17.87 -15.17
C ASN A 124 -12.77 -17.89 -13.65
N ALA A 125 -13.74 -17.09 -13.21
CA ALA A 125 -14.13 -17.07 -11.80
C ALA A 125 -14.59 -18.47 -11.35
N GLU A 126 -14.06 -18.95 -10.23
CA GLU A 126 -14.49 -20.21 -9.60
C GLU A 126 -15.85 -20.08 -8.89
N MET A 127 -16.23 -18.85 -8.53
CA MET A 127 -17.48 -18.52 -7.85
C MET A 127 -17.93 -17.10 -8.22
N THR A 128 -19.19 -16.94 -8.62
CA THR A 128 -19.80 -15.63 -8.81
C THR A 128 -20.60 -15.21 -7.57
N LEU A 129 -20.32 -14.01 -7.06
CA LEU A 129 -21.07 -13.37 -5.98
C LEU A 129 -21.61 -12.03 -6.49
N LYS A 130 -22.93 -11.89 -6.54
CA LYS A 130 -23.58 -10.61 -6.84
C LYS A 130 -23.89 -9.89 -5.53
N VAL A 131 -23.31 -8.70 -5.37
CA VAL A 131 -23.51 -7.85 -4.20
C VAL A 131 -24.38 -6.66 -4.59
N THR A 132 -25.51 -6.46 -3.91
CA THR A 132 -26.42 -5.31 -4.15
C THR A 132 -26.41 -4.41 -2.93
N GLY A 133 -26.09 -3.12 -3.14
CA GLY A 133 -26.10 -2.12 -2.07
C GLY A 133 -27.48 -1.49 -1.90
N HIS A 134 -27.98 -1.52 -0.66
CA HIS A 134 -29.18 -0.82 -0.22
C HIS A 134 -28.79 0.33 0.71
N GLN A 135 -29.74 1.17 1.07
CA GLN A 135 -29.48 2.18 2.09
C GLN A 135 -29.19 1.47 3.44
N TRP A 136 -27.92 1.56 3.86
CA TRP A 136 -27.29 1.01 5.07
C TRP A 136 -27.10 -0.51 5.19
N TYR A 137 -27.34 -1.29 4.14
CA TYR A 137 -27.02 -2.72 4.14
C TYR A 137 -26.71 -3.26 2.74
N TRP A 138 -26.22 -4.49 2.69
CA TRP A 138 -25.88 -5.18 1.44
C TRP A 138 -26.64 -6.50 1.37
N SER A 139 -27.10 -6.88 0.19
CA SER A 139 -27.61 -8.23 -0.09
C SER A 139 -26.65 -8.97 -1.02
N TYR A 140 -26.61 -10.29 -0.88
CA TYR A 140 -25.66 -11.18 -1.53
C TYR A 140 -26.42 -12.30 -2.24
N GLU A 141 -26.14 -12.52 -3.51
CA GLU A 141 -26.73 -13.57 -4.35
C GLU A 141 -25.59 -14.41 -4.95
N TYR A 142 -25.77 -15.73 -5.02
CA TYR A 142 -24.84 -16.70 -5.59
C TYR A 142 -25.45 -17.32 -6.87
N PRO A 143 -25.47 -16.58 -7.99
CA PRO A 143 -26.29 -16.92 -9.16
C PRO A 143 -25.98 -18.30 -9.75
N ASP A 144 -24.75 -18.78 -9.58
CA ASP A 144 -24.30 -20.10 -10.04
C ASP A 144 -24.84 -21.25 -9.18
N ASN A 145 -25.28 -20.96 -7.94
CA ASN A 145 -25.67 -21.94 -6.92
C ASN A 145 -27.15 -21.84 -6.53
N GLY A 146 -27.99 -21.20 -7.35
CA GLY A 146 -29.44 -21.15 -7.16
C GLY A 146 -29.93 -20.17 -6.09
N GLY A 147 -29.13 -19.13 -5.77
CA GLY A 147 -29.50 -18.03 -4.88
C GLY A 147 -28.85 -16.72 -5.28
#